data_AF-A0A803KPW9-F1
#
_entry.id   AF-A0A803KPW9-F1
#
_cell.length_a   1.000
_cell.length_b   1.000
_cell.length_c   1.000
_cell.angle_alpha   90.00
_cell.angle_beta   90.00
_cell.angle_gamma   90.00
#
_symmetry.space_group_name_H-M   'P 1'
#
loop_
_entity.id
_entity.type
_entity.pdbx_description
1 polymer ?
#
loop_
_entity_poly.entity_id
_entity_poly.type
_entity_poly.pdbx_seq_one_letter_code
_entity_poly.pdbx_strand_id
1 'polypeptide(L)'
;MVYQSKFRHDSDTRFVGDDDEDFIIKCKGKVHGSLARAGKVRGQTPKVASQDKKKKPRGRAHKRLQYNRRFVTAVVGFGKKRGPNSSEK
;
A
#
# COMPACT_ATOMS: atom_id res chain seq x y z
N MET A 1 -39.03 30.60 52.61
CA MET A 1 -38.03 30.97 53.63
C MET A 1 -37.46 29.69 54.23
N VAL A 2 -36.17 29.48 53.98
CA VAL A 2 -35.13 28.72 54.71
C VAL A 2 -35.56 27.59 55.68
N TYR A 3 -35.27 26.36 55.29
CA TYR A 3 -35.02 25.17 56.12
C TYR A 3 -33.84 24.49 55.40
N GLN A 4 -32.67 24.14 55.95
CA GLN A 4 -32.25 23.66 57.28
C GLN A 4 -30.73 23.99 57.42
N SER A 5 -30.30 24.64 58.51
CA SER A 5 -29.57 24.07 59.66
C SER A 5 -28.22 23.36 59.39
N LYS A 6 -27.18 23.96 59.99
CA LYS A 6 -25.80 23.50 60.24
C LYS A 6 -25.74 22.12 60.90
N PHE A 7 -24.66 21.35 60.68
CA PHE A 7 -23.80 20.80 61.75
C PHE A 7 -22.50 20.18 61.19
N ARG A 8 -21.50 20.05 62.07
CA ARG A 8 -20.04 19.96 61.84
C ARG A 8 -19.48 18.56 61.54
N HIS A 9 -18.25 18.59 61.04
CA HIS A 9 -17.13 17.62 61.11
C HIS A 9 -17.25 16.40 62.03
N ASP A 10 -16.85 15.23 61.49
CA ASP A 10 -16.01 14.20 62.11
C ASP A 10 -15.22 13.51 60.96
N SER A 11 -13.93 13.82 60.76
CA SER A 11 -12.76 13.00 61.11
C SER A 11 -12.86 11.49 60.81
N ASP A 12 -11.86 11.03 60.03
CA ASP A 12 -11.19 9.74 60.14
C ASP A 12 -11.57 8.58 59.17
N THR A 13 -10.65 8.40 58.21
CA THR A 13 -9.92 7.15 57.89
C THR A 13 -10.38 6.23 56.73
N ARG A 14 -9.37 5.90 55.90
CA ARG A 14 -9.18 4.70 55.02
C ARG A 14 -9.78 4.80 53.60
N PHE A 15 -8.99 5.03 52.54
CA PHE A 15 -8.12 4.11 51.76
C PHE A 15 -8.90 3.03 50.98
N VAL A 16 -8.62 2.98 49.66
CA VAL A 16 -8.86 1.97 48.58
C VAL A 16 -10.24 1.73 47.93
N GLY A 17 -10.19 1.63 46.59
CA GLY A 17 -11.17 1.02 45.66
C GLY A 17 -11.73 2.03 44.66
N ASP A 18 -11.07 2.32 43.53
CA ASP A 18 -11.17 1.61 42.24
C ASP A 18 -12.62 1.59 41.70
N ASP A 19 -12.92 2.35 40.62
CA ASP A 19 -13.93 2.05 39.58
C ASP A 19 -14.27 3.31 38.72
N ASP A 20 -13.33 3.80 37.89
CA ASP A 20 -13.59 4.96 37.01
C ASP A 20 -12.96 4.86 35.60
N GLU A 21 -12.82 3.67 35.01
CA GLU A 21 -12.26 3.56 33.64
C GLU A 21 -12.98 2.52 32.76
N ASP A 22 -14.30 2.66 32.58
CA ASP A 22 -15.11 1.82 31.69
C ASP A 22 -15.89 2.61 30.61
N PHE A 23 -15.18 3.35 29.74
CA PHE A 23 -15.80 3.86 28.49
C PHE A 23 -14.97 3.73 27.21
N ILE A 24 -13.67 3.42 27.28
CA ILE A 24 -12.81 3.33 26.08
C ILE A 24 -12.75 1.92 25.46
N ILE A 25 -13.34 0.90 26.10
CA ILE A 25 -13.17 -0.53 25.73
C ILE A 25 -14.51 -1.21 25.36
N LYS A 26 -15.35 -0.60 24.52
CA LYS A 26 -16.54 -1.30 23.97
C LYS A 26 -16.60 -1.39 22.43
N CYS A 27 -15.85 -0.57 21.68
CA CYS A 27 -16.03 -0.48 20.22
C CYS A 27 -14.73 -0.37 19.39
N LYS A 28 -13.69 -1.18 19.64
CA LYS A 28 -12.59 -1.36 18.67
C LYS A 28 -12.41 -2.84 18.34
N GLY A 29 -13.12 -3.23 17.28
CA GLY A 29 -13.25 -4.59 16.80
C GLY A 29 -11.91 -5.31 16.61
N LYS A 30 -11.98 -6.63 16.71
CA LYS A 30 -10.89 -7.55 16.39
C LYS A 30 -10.66 -7.49 14.88
N VAL A 31 -9.91 -6.49 14.42
CA VAL A 31 -9.53 -6.32 13.02
C VAL A 31 -8.53 -7.43 12.68
N HIS A 32 -9.00 -8.49 12.02
CA HIS A 32 -8.12 -9.55 11.56
C HIS A 32 -7.42 -9.10 10.26
N GLY A 33 -6.13 -8.82 10.39
CA GLY A 33 -5.30 -8.24 9.33
C GLY A 33 -4.46 -7.12 9.90
N SER A 34 -3.36 -7.46 10.58
CA SER A 34 -2.44 -6.44 11.07
C SER A 34 -1.76 -5.72 9.89
N LEU A 35 -1.64 -4.40 10.01
CA LEU A 35 -0.91 -3.54 9.06
C LEU A 35 0.59 -3.92 8.95
N ALA A 36 1.08 -4.76 9.87
CA ALA A 36 2.46 -5.23 9.97
C ALA A 36 3.01 -5.90 8.71
N ARG A 37 2.15 -6.34 7.77
CA ARG A 37 2.56 -6.95 6.50
C ARG A 37 2.47 -6.00 5.30
N ALA A 38 2.02 -4.77 5.50
CA ALA A 38 1.92 -3.79 4.42
C ALA A 38 3.32 -3.52 3.83
N GLY A 39 3.44 -3.60 2.51
CA GLY A 39 4.71 -3.32 1.82
C GLY A 39 5.79 -4.40 1.88
N LYS A 40 5.57 -5.55 2.56
CA LYS A 40 6.57 -6.63 2.71
C LYS A 40 7.24 -7.00 1.39
N VAL A 41 6.45 -7.19 0.33
CA VAL A 41 6.97 -7.61 -0.99
C VAL A 41 7.81 -6.50 -1.66
N ARG A 42 7.39 -5.23 -1.54
CA ARG A 42 8.12 -4.10 -2.15
C ARG A 42 9.46 -3.83 -1.46
N GLY A 43 9.58 -4.11 -0.16
CA GLY A 43 10.83 -3.99 0.59
C GLY A 43 11.77 -5.18 0.43
N GLN A 44 11.21 -6.38 0.20
CA GLN A 44 12.00 -7.59 -0.02
C GLN A 44 12.64 -7.64 -1.42
N THR A 45 11.99 -7.06 -2.44
CA THR A 45 12.55 -7.06 -3.80
C THR A 45 13.78 -6.13 -3.88
N PRO A 46 14.92 -6.60 -4.42
CA PRO A 46 16.10 -5.76 -4.60
C PRO A 46 15.75 -4.54 -5.46
N LYS A 47 16.19 -3.35 -5.02
CA LYS A 47 15.95 -2.11 -5.77
C LYS A 47 16.89 -2.04 -6.96
N VAL A 48 16.38 -2.42 -8.14
CA VAL A 48 17.11 -2.29 -9.40
C VAL A 48 16.97 -0.85 -9.91
N ALA A 49 18.11 -0.17 -10.11
CA ALA A 49 18.15 1.14 -10.75
C ALA A 49 17.79 1.03 -12.24
N SER A 50 17.13 2.04 -12.79
CA SER A 50 16.86 2.10 -14.23
C SER A 50 18.18 2.28 -14.98
N GLN A 51 18.45 1.41 -15.94
CA GLN A 51 19.56 1.60 -16.86
C GLN A 51 19.29 2.78 -17.80
N ASP A 52 20.32 3.57 -18.09
CA ASP A 52 20.25 4.62 -19.10
C ASP A 52 20.07 4.02 -20.49
N LYS A 53 18.95 4.36 -21.13
CA LYS A 53 18.57 3.88 -22.46
C LYS A 53 18.38 5.06 -23.39
N LYS A 54 18.83 4.91 -24.64
CA LYS A 54 18.60 5.90 -25.71
C LYS A 54 17.10 6.17 -25.85
N LYS A 55 16.74 7.45 -25.97
CA LYS A 55 15.35 7.88 -26.16
C LYS A 55 14.79 7.25 -27.44
N LYS A 56 13.66 6.56 -27.32
CA LYS A 56 12.93 6.06 -28.50
C LYS A 56 12.33 7.27 -29.24
N PRO A 57 12.44 7.34 -30.58
CA PRO A 57 11.77 8.38 -31.34
C PRO A 57 10.26 8.31 -31.08
N ARG A 58 9.58 9.46 -31.13
CA ARG A 58 8.13 9.57 -30.91
C ARG A 58 7.42 10.04 -32.19
N GLY A 59 6.09 9.90 -32.22
CA GLY A 59 5.26 10.38 -33.33
C GLY A 59 5.52 9.64 -34.65
N ARG A 60 5.63 10.42 -35.74
CA ARG A 60 5.76 9.89 -37.12
C ARG A 60 7.00 9.03 -37.31
N ALA A 61 8.13 9.41 -36.72
CA ALA A 61 9.38 8.65 -36.81
C ALA A 61 9.23 7.24 -36.21
N HIS A 62 8.52 7.11 -35.08
CA HIS A 62 8.23 5.80 -34.48
C HIS A 62 7.31 4.94 -35.37
N LYS A 63 6.26 5.54 -35.94
CA LYS A 63 5.34 4.84 -36.84
C LYS A 63 6.07 4.32 -38.09
N ARG A 64 7.00 5.10 -38.67
CA ARG A 64 7.83 4.66 -39.79
C ARG A 64 8.71 3.47 -39.42
N LEU A 65 9.38 3.53 -38.27
CA LEU A 65 10.19 2.43 -37.76
C LEU A 65 9.37 1.15 -37.56
N GLN A 66 8.16 1.27 -37.02
CA GLN A 66 7.25 0.14 -36.80
C GLN A 66 6.74 -0.47 -38.11
N TYR A 67 6.40 0.35 -39.10
CA TYR A 67 5.98 -0.12 -40.42
C TYR A 67 7.10 -0.88 -41.12
N ASN A 68 8.31 -0.31 -41.16
CA ASN A 68 9.46 -0.96 -41.78
C ASN A 68 9.76 -2.31 -41.12
N ARG A 69 9.75 -2.38 -39.78
CA ARG A 69 9.99 -3.65 -39.03
C ARG A 69 8.91 -4.71 -39.24
N ARG A 70 7.65 -4.32 -39.48
CA ARG A 70 6.53 -5.27 -39.60
C ARG A 70 6.29 -5.76 -41.02
N PHE A 71 6.52 -4.91 -42.02
CA PHE A 71 6.06 -5.17 -43.39
C PHE A 71 7.18 -5.18 -44.42
N VAL A 72 8.18 -4.29 -44.29
CA VAL A 72 9.23 -4.14 -45.32
C VAL A 72 10.42 -5.05 -45.04
N THR A 73 10.89 -5.09 -43.81
CA THR A 73 12.08 -5.87 -43.42
C THR A 73 11.74 -7.30 -43.02
N ALA A 74 10.50 -7.58 -42.60
CA ALA A 74 10.08 -8.91 -42.18
C ALA A 74 9.81 -9.80 -43.39
N VAL A 75 10.83 -10.52 -43.86
CA VAL A 75 10.65 -11.62 -44.83
C VAL A 75 10.04 -12.81 -44.09
N VAL A 76 8.90 -13.31 -44.58
CA VAL A 76 8.27 -14.52 -44.03
C VAL A 76 9.09 -15.71 -44.52
N GLY A 77 10.08 -16.12 -43.73
CA GLY A 77 10.75 -17.40 -43.96
C GLY A 77 9.77 -18.57 -43.86
N PHE A 78 10.15 -19.74 -44.35
CA PHE A 78 9.36 -20.95 -44.19
C PHE A 78 9.22 -21.32 -42.70
N GLY A 79 7.98 -21.40 -42.21
CA GLY A 79 7.65 -21.74 -40.83
C GLY A 79 6.68 -20.77 -40.15
N LYS A 80 6.37 -21.02 -38.87
CA LYS A 80 5.48 -20.16 -38.07
C LYS A 80 6.17 -18.84 -37.74
N LYS A 81 5.50 -17.70 -37.99
CA LYS A 81 6.02 -16.37 -37.65
C LYS A 81 6.24 -16.25 -36.15
N ARG A 82 7.48 -15.94 -35.73
CA ARG A 82 7.81 -15.65 -34.33
C ARG A 82 7.24 -14.31 -33.89
N GLY A 83 6.78 -14.27 -32.64
CA GLY A 83 6.23 -13.06 -32.04
C GLY A 83 7.32 -12.02 -31.74
N PRO A 84 6.98 -10.72 -31.68
CA PRO A 84 7.94 -9.63 -31.48
C PRO A 84 8.64 -9.63 -30.12
N ASN A 85 8.16 -10.41 -29.15
CA ASN A 85 8.75 -10.59 -27.83
C ASN A 85 8.79 -12.09 -27.48
N SER A 86 9.19 -12.93 -28.44
CA SER A 86 9.39 -14.36 -28.22
C SER A 86 10.77 -14.57 -27.63
N SER A 87 10.86 -15.09 -26.40
CA SER A 87 12.13 -15.41 -25.74
C SER A 87 12.54 -16.87 -25.97
N GLU A 88 12.59 -17.29 -27.23
CA GLU A 88 13.26 -18.55 -27.57
C GLU A 88 14.72 -18.27 -27.89
N LYS A 89 15.60 -19.13 -27.38
CA LYS A 89 17.04 -19.05 -27.53
C LYS A 89 17.47 -19.56 -28.90
#